data_AF-A0A941FHN5-F1
#
_entry.id   AF-A0A941FHN5-F1
#
_cell.length_a   1.000
_cell.length_b   1.000
_cell.length_c   1.000
_cell.angle_alpha   90.00
_cell.angle_beta   90.00
_cell.angle_gamma   90.00
#
_symmetry.space_group_name_H-M   'P 1'
#
loop_
_entity.id
_entity.type
_entity.pdbx_description
1 polymer ?
#
loop_
_entity_poly.entity_id
_entity_poly.type
_entity_poly.pdbx_seq_one_letter_code
_entity_poly.pdbx_strand_id
1 'polypeptide(L)'
;MPWFWTDQYQHRFEVAGRPDQGTAEVQRCGPDGRPYLSLHLRDERLVGAIGLDRPRDVRAASQLIRTQAPVSADVLGDPSIDLRKAAVPA
;
A
#
# COMPACT_ATOMS: atom_id res chain seq x y z
N MET A 1 -13.71 1.23 -5.31
CA MET A 1 -12.26 0.99 -5.52
C MET A 1 -12.09 -0.45 -5.98
N PRO A 2 -11.39 -0.73 -7.09
CA PRO A 2 -11.09 -2.10 -7.52
C PRO A 2 -10.30 -2.86 -6.45
N TRP A 3 -10.56 -4.16 -6.32
CA TRP A 3 -9.79 -5.06 -5.47
C TRP A 3 -9.72 -6.42 -6.13
N PHE A 4 -8.53 -6.99 -6.15
CA PHE A 4 -8.24 -8.30 -6.71
C PHE A 4 -7.29 -9.04 -5.78
N TRP A 5 -7.43 -10.36 -5.70
CA TRP A 5 -6.47 -11.20 -5.05
C TRP A 5 -6.41 -12.56 -5.74
N THR A 6 -5.27 -13.22 -5.58
CA THR A 6 -5.08 -14.60 -6.00
C THR A 6 -4.11 -15.28 -5.05
N ASP A 7 -4.36 -16.55 -4.78
CA ASP A 7 -3.35 -17.42 -4.19
C ASP A 7 -2.57 -18.08 -5.32
N GLN A 8 -1.25 -17.98 -5.28
CA GLN A 8 -0.35 -18.68 -6.19
C GLN A 8 0.62 -19.48 -5.34
N TYR A 9 0.58 -20.80 -5.48
CA TYR A 9 1.25 -21.71 -4.56
C TYR A 9 0.85 -21.44 -3.10
N GLN A 10 1.82 -21.19 -2.22
CA GLN A 10 1.61 -20.90 -0.79
C GLN A 10 1.55 -19.39 -0.50
N HIS A 11 1.45 -18.54 -1.53
CA HIS A 11 1.53 -17.10 -1.40
C HIS A 11 0.26 -16.39 -1.84
N ARG A 12 -0.13 -15.36 -1.08
CA ARG A 12 -1.28 -14.53 -1.40
C ARG A 12 -0.84 -13.20 -1.99
N PHE A 13 -1.26 -12.95 -3.22
CA PHE A 13 -1.11 -11.66 -3.90
C PHE A 13 -2.42 -10.88 -3.81
N GLU A 14 -2.34 -9.60 -3.42
CA GLU A 14 -3.49 -8.71 -3.35
C GLU A 14 -3.18 -7.36 -4.02
N VAL A 15 -4.15 -6.86 -4.78
CA VAL A 15 -4.10 -5.54 -5.41
C VAL A 15 -5.33 -4.75 -4.99
N ALA A 16 -5.12 -3.57 -4.43
CA ALA A 16 -6.17 -2.63 -4.07
C ALA A 16 -6.00 -1.33 -4.87
N GLY A 17 -7.11 -0.76 -5.33
CA GLY A 17 -7.09 0.52 -6.06
C GLY A 17 -6.62 0.39 -7.49
N ARG A 18 -5.91 1.42 -7.95
CA ARG A 18 -5.40 1.59 -9.30
C ARG A 18 -3.91 1.92 -9.27
N PRO A 19 -3.03 0.93 -9.01
CA PRO A 19 -1.59 1.13 -9.05
C PRO A 19 -1.09 1.77 -10.36
N ASP A 20 -1.76 1.47 -11.48
CA ASP A 20 -1.53 2.03 -12.82
C ASP A 20 -1.68 3.55 -12.89
N GLN A 21 -2.37 4.16 -11.93
CA GLN A 21 -2.57 5.61 -11.87
C GLN A 21 -1.54 6.34 -11.00
N GLY A 22 -0.63 5.61 -10.33
CA GLY A 22 0.41 6.20 -9.50
C GLY A 22 1.51 6.87 -10.32
N THR A 23 1.98 8.02 -9.84
CA THR A 23 3.16 8.73 -10.37
C THR A 23 4.40 8.53 -9.50
N ALA A 24 4.24 7.96 -8.31
CA ALA A 24 5.32 7.56 -7.41
C ALA A 24 5.00 6.21 -6.75
N GLU A 25 6.04 5.50 -6.33
CA GLU A 25 5.97 4.19 -5.69
C GLU A 25 6.81 4.18 -4.41
N VAL A 26 6.26 3.62 -3.33
CA VAL A 26 6.95 3.39 -2.06
C VAL A 26 6.85 1.91 -1.71
N GLN A 27 7.99 1.28 -1.45
CA GLN A 27 8.05 -0.15 -1.13
C GLN A 27 8.39 -0.39 0.34
N ARG A 28 7.72 -1.37 0.95
CA ARG A 28 8.10 -1.96 2.24
C ARG A 28 8.43 -3.43 2.01
N CYS A 29 9.69 -3.80 2.10
CA CYS A 29 10.17 -5.18 1.96
C CYS A 29 11.25 -5.50 2.99
N GLY A 30 11.35 -6.78 3.39
CA GLY A 30 12.46 -7.27 4.21
C GLY A 30 13.75 -7.47 3.40
N PRO A 31 14.85 -7.89 4.06
CA PRO A 31 16.16 -8.07 3.42
C PRO A 31 16.17 -9.10 2.27
N ASP A 32 15.26 -10.06 2.31
CA ASP A 32 15.04 -11.10 1.28
C ASP A 32 14.04 -10.65 0.19
N GLY A 33 13.61 -9.38 0.21
CA GLY A 33 12.58 -8.85 -0.67
C GLY A 33 11.15 -9.21 -0.23
N ARG A 34 10.97 -9.89 0.91
CA ARG A 34 9.67 -10.34 1.41
C ARG A 34 9.48 -10.03 2.90
N PRO A 35 8.24 -10.06 3.40
CA PRO A 35 7.00 -9.95 2.64
C PRO A 35 6.89 -8.55 2.00
N TYR A 36 6.44 -8.51 0.74
CA TYR A 36 6.52 -7.33 -0.12
C TYR A 36 5.22 -6.52 -0.09
N LEU A 37 5.35 -5.21 0.03
CA LEU A 37 4.26 -4.25 -0.15
C LEU A 37 4.75 -3.11 -1.02
N SER A 38 3.98 -2.76 -2.04
CA SER A 38 4.17 -1.57 -2.86
C SER A 38 2.95 -0.66 -2.75
N LEU A 39 3.21 0.63 -2.56
CA LEU A 39 2.24 1.68 -2.32
C LEU A 39 2.39 2.72 -3.43
N HIS A 40 1.32 2.94 -4.18
CA HIS A 40 1.34 3.82 -5.36
C HIS A 40 0.64 5.13 -5.03
N LEU A 41 1.34 6.24 -5.24
CA LEU A 41 0.88 7.58 -4.92
C LEU A 41 0.64 8.42 -6.17
N ARG A 42 -0.30 9.35 -6.06
CA ARG A 42 -0.48 10.47 -6.98
C ARG A 42 -0.99 11.67 -6.18
N ASP A 43 -0.37 12.83 -6.39
CA ASP A 43 -0.76 14.09 -5.70
C ASP A 43 -0.88 13.92 -4.17
N GLU A 44 0.14 13.32 -3.55
CA GLU A 44 0.22 13.04 -2.09
C GLU A 44 -0.94 12.18 -1.56
N ARG A 45 -1.60 11.41 -2.42
CA ARG A 45 -2.66 10.48 -2.05
C ARG A 45 -2.35 9.08 -2.52
N LEU A 46 -2.75 8.10 -1.73
CA LEU A 46 -2.64 6.70 -2.11
C LEU A 46 -3.71 6.39 -3.17
N VAL A 47 -3.29 5.87 -4.32
CA VAL A 47 -4.19 5.45 -5.42
C VAL A 47 -4.22 3.96 -5.62
N GLY A 48 -3.18 3.24 -5.21
CA GLY A 48 -3.10 1.79 -5.31
C GLY A 48 -2.14 1.17 -4.30
N ALA A 49 -2.31 -0.13 -4.05
CA ALA A 49 -1.41 -0.94 -3.27
C ALA A 49 -1.32 -2.36 -3.82
N ILE A 50 -0.13 -2.95 -3.79
CA ILE A 50 0.14 -4.34 -4.16
C ILE A 50 0.83 -5.01 -2.96
N GLY A 51 0.27 -6.10 -2.46
CA GLY A 51 0.83 -6.85 -1.33
C GLY A 51 1.04 -8.32 -1.64
N LEU A 52 2.16 -8.87 -1.18
CA LEU A 52 2.50 -10.29 -1.17
C LEU A 52 2.63 -10.75 0.28
N ASP A 53 1.71 -11.60 0.72
CA ASP A 53 1.59 -12.07 2.11
C ASP A 53 1.44 -10.92 3.13
N ARG A 54 0.79 -9.82 2.70
CA ARG A 54 0.55 -8.59 3.49
C ARG A 54 -0.94 -8.18 3.61
N PRO A 55 -1.86 -9.09 3.97
CA PRO A 55 -3.30 -8.79 3.95
C PRO A 55 -3.72 -7.65 4.89
N ARG A 56 -3.04 -7.51 6.03
CA ARG A 56 -3.34 -6.44 6.99
C ARG A 56 -2.93 -5.08 6.46
N ASP A 57 -1.79 -5.01 5.78
CA ASP A 57 -1.26 -3.78 5.20
C ASP A 57 -2.09 -3.35 3.99
N VAL A 58 -2.47 -4.28 3.11
CA VAL A 58 -3.34 -4.00 1.97
C VAL A 58 -4.71 -3.51 2.42
N ARG A 59 -5.26 -4.04 3.53
CA ARG A 59 -6.50 -3.51 4.14
C ARG A 59 -6.34 -2.08 4.68
N ALA A 60 -5.21 -1.78 5.33
CA ALA A 60 -4.92 -0.42 5.81
C ALA A 60 -4.75 0.57 4.64
N ALA A 61 -3.98 0.19 3.62
CA ALA A 61 -3.82 0.95 2.38
C ALA A 61 -5.17 1.18 1.68
N SER A 62 -6.02 0.16 1.62
CA SER A 62 -7.38 0.27 1.06
C SER A 62 -8.22 1.33 1.77
N GLN A 63 -8.04 1.52 3.08
CA GLN A 63 -8.72 2.58 3.82
C GLN A 63 -8.19 3.96 3.42
N LEU A 64 -6.86 4.14 3.35
CA LEU A 64 -6.24 5.39 2.90
C LEU A 64 -6.67 5.76 1.47
N ILE A 65 -6.73 4.78 0.55
CA ILE A 65 -7.22 5.00 -0.82
C ILE A 65 -8.68 5.44 -0.80
N ARG A 66 -9.53 4.86 0.05
CA ARG A 66 -10.94 5.28 0.14
C ARG A 66 -11.11 6.68 0.71
N THR A 67 -10.33 7.04 1.72
CA THR A 67 -10.46 8.37 2.38
C THR A 67 -9.79 9.48 1.59
N GLN A 68 -8.91 9.15 0.63
CA GLN A 68 -8.12 10.13 -0.13
C GLN A 68 -7.35 11.10 0.81
N ALA A 69 -6.96 10.59 1.98
CA ALA A 69 -6.22 11.36 2.97
C ALA A 69 -4.82 11.69 2.42
N PRO A 70 -4.33 12.92 2.65
CA PRO A 70 -2.94 13.26 2.36
C PRO A 70 -1.98 12.34 3.12
N VAL A 71 -0.95 11.86 2.44
CA VAL A 71 0.08 10.96 2.97
C VAL A 71 1.45 11.42 2.48
N SER A 72 2.46 11.32 3.34
CA SER A 72 3.85 11.55 2.95
C SER A 72 4.51 10.24 2.51
N ALA A 73 5.30 10.28 1.43
CA ALA A 73 6.06 9.13 0.95
C ALA A 73 7.05 8.62 2.01
N ASP A 74 7.66 9.51 2.79
CA ASP A 74 8.59 9.14 3.87
C ASP A 74 7.88 8.36 4.98
N VAL A 75 6.69 8.84 5.39
CA VAL A 75 5.85 8.18 6.39
C VAL A 75 5.35 6.83 5.89
N LEU A 76 5.00 6.74 4.60
CA LEU A 76 4.63 5.47 3.97
C LEU A 76 5.82 4.54 3.82
N GLY A 77 7.05 5.02 3.69
CA GLY A 77 8.25 4.19 3.57
C GLY A 77 8.70 3.57 4.88
N ASP A 78 8.43 4.24 6.01
CA ASP A 78 8.88 3.80 7.33
C ASP A 78 8.09 2.57 7.84
N PRO A 79 8.73 1.40 7.99
CA PRO A 79 8.08 0.18 8.47
C PRO A 79 7.71 0.25 9.96
N SER A 80 8.25 1.18 10.74
CA SER A 80 7.90 1.39 12.15
C SER A 80 6.56 2.09 12.34
N ILE A 81 6.05 2.74 11.28
CA ILE A 81 4.78 3.46 11.29
C ILE A 81 3.64 2.54 10.82
N ASP A 82 2.60 2.41 11.66
CA ASP A 82 1.34 1.76 11.26
C ASP A 82 0.70 2.56 10.13
N LEU A 83 0.48 1.92 8.97
CA LEU A 83 -0.16 2.52 7.80
C LEU A 83 -1.50 3.17 8.12
N ARG A 84 -2.26 2.68 9.10
CA ARG A 84 -3.54 3.29 9.50
C ARG A 84 -3.37 4.71 10.05
N LYS A 85 -2.18 5.04 10.54
CA LYS A 85 -1.81 6.34 11.10
C LYS A 85 -0.96 7.19 10.15
N ALA A 86 -0.73 6.72 8.92
CA ALA A 86 0.12 7.41 7.95
C ALA A 86 -0.53 8.65 7.31
N ALA A 87 -1.81 8.89 7.57
CA ALA A 87 -2.48 10.12 7.15
C ALA A 87 -1.90 11.33 7.89
N VAL A 88 -1.58 12.38 7.16
CA VAL A 88 -1.20 13.68 7.75
C VAL A 88 -2.47 14.31 8.35
N PRO A 89 -2.45 14.79 9.61
CA PRO A 89 -3.56 15.56 10.16
C PRO A 89 -3.78 16.83 9.33
N ALA A 90 -5.05 17.17 9.05
CA ALA A 90 -5.41 18.41 8.35
C ALA A 90 -5.03 19.66 9.13
#